data_AF-A0ABD0R5R7-F1
#
_entry.id   AF-A0ABD0R5R7-F1
#
_cell.length_a   1.000
_cell.length_b   1.000
_cell.length_c   1.000
_cell.angle_alpha   90.00
_cell.angle_beta   90.00
_cell.angle_gamma   90.00
#
_symmetry.space_group_name_H-M   'P 1'
#
loop_
_entity.id
_entity.type
_entity.pdbx_description
1 polymer ?
#
loop_
_entity_poly.entity_id
_entity_poly.type
_entity_poly.pdbx_seq_one_letter_code
_entity_poly.pdbx_strand_id
1 'polypeptide(L)' 'EEEFSPLKNADGAPLDTPTTARRSLLAQHYRWALAAGGNFLDEQDKPIPPKH' A
#
# COMPACT_ATOMS: atom_id res chain seq x y z
N GLU A 1 5.19 -11.59 1.26
CA GLU A 1 4.90 -10.84 2.49
C GLU A 1 3.42 -10.43 2.51
N GLU A 2 2.47 -11.36 2.46
CA GLU A 2 1.03 -11.02 2.36
C GLU A 2 0.23 -11.18 3.65
N GLU A 3 0.80 -11.70 4.75
CA GLU A 3 -0.02 -12.05 5.91
C GLU A 3 0.42 -11.47 7.25
N PHE A 4 1.60 -10.87 7.36
CA PHE A 4 2.06 -10.34 8.63
C PHE A 4 2.98 -9.13 8.42
N SER A 5 2.50 -7.94 8.79
CA SER A 5 3.33 -6.75 8.97
C SER A 5 3.41 -6.47 10.46
N PRO A 6 4.33 -7.13 11.19
CA PRO A 6 4.37 -7.04 12.64
C PRO A 6 4.79 -5.63 13.06
N LEU A 7 3.95 -4.95 13.86
CA LEU A 7 4.29 -3.67 14.45
C LEU A 7 5.16 -3.91 15.69
N LYS A 8 6.48 -3.82 15.56
CA LYS A 8 7.43 -4.10 16.66
C LYS A 8 8.30 -2.91 17.08
N ASN A 9 8.45 -1.90 16.22
CA ASN A 9 9.39 -0.79 16.42
C ASN A 9 8.70 0.58 16.26
N ALA A 10 9.23 1.62 16.93
CA ALA A 10 8.80 3.01 16.73
C ALA A 10 9.32 3.58 15.39
N ASP A 11 8.70 4.66 14.88
CA ASP A 11 9.13 5.31 13.64
C ASP A 11 10.58 5.82 13.76
N GLY A 12 11.45 5.34 12.87
CA GLY A 12 12.91 5.57 12.89
C GLY A 12 13.73 4.29 12.66
N ALA A 13 13.14 3.11 12.89
CA ALA A 13 13.73 1.83 12.53
C ALA A 13 13.48 1.49 11.05
N PRO A 14 14.38 0.72 10.39
CA PRO A 14 14.25 0.38 8.97
C PRO A 14 13.10 -0.58 8.65
N LEU A 15 12.61 -1.35 9.63
CA LEU A 15 11.59 -2.41 9.49
C LEU A 15 10.67 -2.43 10.71
N ASP A 16 9.45 -2.97 10.53
CA ASP A 16 8.44 -3.21 11.58
C ASP A 16 7.92 -1.95 12.30
N THR A 17 7.86 -0.83 11.59
CA THR A 17 7.33 0.45 12.08
C THR A 17 5.87 0.68 11.66
N PRO A 18 5.11 1.56 12.35
CA PRO A 18 3.78 1.98 11.91
C PRO A 18 3.73 2.40 10.44
N THR A 19 4.76 3.11 9.98
CA THR A 19 4.88 3.53 8.57
C THR A 19 4.96 2.33 7.62
N THR A 20 5.74 1.30 7.95
CA THR A 20 5.85 0.09 7.10
C THR A 20 4.57 -0.73 7.09
N ALA A 21 3.92 -0.92 8.24
CA ALA A 21 2.64 -1.63 8.33
C ALA A 21 1.53 -0.92 7.53
N ARG A 22 1.44 0.41 7.64
CA ARG A 22 0.49 1.23 6.86
C ARG A 22 0.74 1.10 5.36
N ARG A 23 2.00 1.12 4.92
CA ARG A 23 2.36 0.97 3.50
C ARG A 23 1.97 -0.41 2.97
N SER A 24 2.22 -1.47 3.72
CA SER A 24 1.86 -2.84 3.34
C SER A 24 0.34 -3.02 3.20
N LEU A 25 -0.44 -2.49 4.14
CA LEU A 25 -1.91 -2.51 4.06
C LEU A 25 -2.42 -1.77 2.82
N LEU A 26 -1.95 -0.53 2.61
CA LEU A 26 -2.37 0.25 1.44
C LEU A 26 -1.98 -0.43 0.12
N ALA A 27 -0.79 -1.03 0.04
CA ALA A 27 -0.35 -1.77 -1.13
C ALA A 27 -1.22 -3.02 -1.38
N GLN A 28 -1.64 -3.73 -0.32
CA GLN A 28 -2.54 -4.87 -0.44
C GLN A 28 -3.92 -4.44 -0.99
N HIS A 29 -4.52 -3.40 -0.40
CA HIS A 29 -5.80 -2.88 -0.88
C HIS A 29 -5.73 -2.34 -2.30
N TYR A 30 -4.62 -1.69 -2.66
CA TYR A 30 -4.36 -1.23 -4.02
C TYR A 30 -4.38 -2.40 -5.02
N ARG A 31 -3.68 -3.51 -4.71
CA ARG A 31 -3.70 -4.72 -5.54
C ARG A 31 -5.11 -5.30 -5.69
N TRP A 32 -5.88 -5.36 -4.61
CA TRP A 32 -7.27 -5.85 -4.66
C TRP A 32 -8.18 -4.95 -5.49
N ALA A 33 -8.08 -3.63 -5.36
CA ALA A 33 -8.85 -2.69 -6.15
C ALA A 33 -8.57 -2.84 -7.65
N LEU A 34 -7.30 -2.95 -8.04
CA LEU A 34 -6.91 -3.21 -9.44
C LEU A 34 -7.42 -4.56 -9.94
N ALA A 35 -7.30 -5.63 -9.14
CA ALA A 35 -7.78 -6.97 -9.50
C ALA A 35 -9.30 -7.03 -9.69
N ALA A 36 -10.05 -6.17 -8.98
CA ALA A 36 -11.48 -6.00 -9.13
C ALA A 36 -11.88 -5.10 -10.32
N GLY A 37 -10.92 -4.62 -11.12
CA GLY A 37 -11.16 -3.72 -12.26
C GLY A 37 -11.27 -2.24 -11.89
N GLY A 38 -10.90 -1.86 -10.67
CA GLY A 38 -10.84 -0.47 -10.22
C GLY A 38 -9.68 0.29 -10.86
N ASN A 39 -9.90 1.58 -11.12
CA ASN A 39 -8.88 2.49 -11.62
C ASN A 39 -8.65 3.62 -10.62
N PHE A 40 -7.39 3.99 -10.40
CA PHE A 40 -7.04 5.14 -9.58
C PHE A 40 -6.82 6.36 -10.47
N LEU A 41 -7.43 7.48 -10.09
CA LEU A 41 -7.33 8.74 -10.81
C LEU A 41 -6.51 9.74 -9.99
N ASP A 42 -5.83 10.66 -10.67
CA ASP A 42 -5.23 11.83 -10.05
C ASP A 42 -6.27 12.94 -9.79
N GLU A 43 -5.82 14.08 -9.27
CA GLU A 43 -6.68 15.22 -8.96
C GLU A 43 -7.34 15.85 -10.21
N GLN A 44 -6.90 15.46 -11.41
CA GLN A 44 -7.42 15.90 -12.71
C GLN A 44 -8.22 14.79 -13.41
N ASP A 45 -8.68 13.78 -12.67
CA ASP A 45 -9.43 12.62 -13.16
C ASP A 45 -8.67 11.76 -14.20
N LYS A 46 -7.35 11.86 -14.26
CA LYS A 46 -6.54 11.08 -15.20
C LYS A 46 -6.09 9.76 -14.59
N PRO A 47 -6.14 8.63 -15.35
CA PRO A 47 -5.70 7.33 -14.84
C PRO A 47 -4.23 7.33 -14.43
N ILE A 48 -3.98 6.85 -13.21
CA ILE A 48 -2.64 6.60 -12.69
C ILE A 48 -2.24 5.17 -13.11
N PRO A 49 -1.13 4.99 -13.85
CA PRO A 49 -0.72 3.66 -14.29
C PRO A 49 -0.32 2.79 -13.09
N PRO A 50 -0.62 1.48 -13.12
CA PRO A 50 -0.14 0.55 -12.11
C PRO A 50 1.38 0.60 -11.97
N LYS A 51 1.88 0.73 -10.73
CA LYS A 51 3.31 0.54 -10.47
C LYS A 51 3.60 -0.96 -10.53
N HIS A 52 4.36 -1.39 -11.54
CA HIS A 52 4.92 -2.73 -11.68
C HIS A 52 5.97 -3.03 -10.62
#